data_AF-A0A9W8X7H2-F1
#
_entry.id   AF-A0A9W8X7H2-F1
#
_cell.length_a   1.000
_cell.length_b   1.000
_cell.length_c   1.000
_cell.angle_alpha   90.00
_cell.angle_beta   90.00
_cell.angle_gamma   90.00
#
_symmetry.space_group_name_H-M   'P 1'
#
loop_
_entity.id
_entity.type
_entity.pdbx_description
1 polymer ?
#
loop_
_entity_poly.entity_id
_entity_poly.type
_entity_poly.pdbx_seq_one_letter_code
_entity_poly.pdbx_strand_id
1 'polypeptide(L)'
;MLHLGSSDTSYLAAIQRQISHLLGTTPRLPNGAISHRTATASAWADFVYMVPPFLAYYGVYTQDVDMIREAVKQCCLYHELLGTETGLWKHILTVGVQAPGEREEDDAGLWSTSNGWAAAGIARVLATILGSDLRVQLRGEQRLLVELVEGIVRGAMAVDKDDSGLLRNYVDDETWFGEVAGTALLAATAFRMAVLVPSIFDTSYTDWALRKMDAVGQCVDLETGIAAPVVNPLKESQRAPLSGSSPEGQAFVVLLYAAWRDWREKAGRI
;
A
#
# COMPACT_ATOMS: atom_id res chain seq x y z
N MET A 1 18.49 1.36 -0.16
CA MET A 1 18.38 -0.04 -0.61
C MET A 1 19.77 -0.62 -0.67
N LEU A 2 19.98 -1.82 -0.15
CA LEU A 2 21.31 -2.38 0.09
C LEU A 2 22.05 -2.92 -1.16
N HIS A 3 21.37 -3.06 -2.31
CA HIS A 3 21.97 -3.73 -3.50
C HIS A 3 22.11 -2.88 -4.77
N LEU A 4 21.15 -2.01 -5.13
CA LEU A 4 21.36 -1.08 -6.26
C LEU A 4 22.37 0.00 -5.87
N GLY A 5 23.63 -0.24 -6.20
CA GLY A 5 24.77 0.63 -5.91
C GLY A 5 25.92 -0.07 -5.20
N SER A 6 25.75 -1.34 -4.81
CA SER A 6 26.76 -2.13 -4.11
C SER A 6 27.10 -3.39 -4.92
N SER A 7 28.39 -3.73 -5.00
CA SER A 7 28.89 -4.97 -5.61
C SER A 7 28.73 -6.18 -4.67
N ASP A 8 28.03 -6.04 -3.54
CA ASP A 8 27.90 -7.08 -2.52
C ASP A 8 26.85 -8.12 -2.91
N THR A 9 27.30 -9.25 -3.45
CA THR A 9 26.44 -10.35 -3.89
C THR A 9 25.81 -11.15 -2.74
N SER A 10 26.08 -10.81 -1.47
CA SER A 10 25.62 -11.58 -0.29
C SER A 10 24.10 -11.76 -0.23
N TYR A 11 23.33 -10.80 -0.78
CA TYR A 11 21.87 -10.84 -0.80
C TYR A 11 21.26 -11.62 -1.98
N LEU A 12 22.03 -11.93 -3.04
CA LEU A 12 21.50 -12.55 -4.26
C LEU A 12 20.87 -13.92 -4.00
N ALA A 13 21.51 -14.75 -3.18
CA ALA A 13 20.99 -16.07 -2.84
C ALA A 13 19.64 -15.97 -2.09
N ALA A 14 19.46 -14.95 -1.23
CA ALA A 14 18.19 -14.73 -0.53
C ALA A 14 17.09 -14.25 -1.49
N ILE A 15 17.42 -13.31 -2.38
CA ILE A 15 16.52 -12.81 -3.43
C ILE A 15 16.03 -13.96 -4.32
N GLN A 16 16.95 -14.82 -4.78
CA GLN A 16 16.63 -15.97 -5.63
C GLN A 16 15.68 -16.94 -4.92
N ARG A 17 15.94 -17.28 -3.65
CA ARG A 17 15.03 -18.15 -2.88
C ARG A 17 13.63 -17.55 -2.74
N GLN A 18 13.54 -16.24 -2.49
CA GLN A 18 12.26 -15.56 -2.36
C GLN A 18 11.47 -15.60 -3.69
N ILE A 19 12.13 -15.35 -4.81
CA ILE A 19 11.50 -15.40 -6.14
C ILE A 19 11.04 -16.81 -6.47
N SER A 20 11.89 -17.82 -6.27
CA SER A 20 11.53 -19.21 -6.52
C SER A 20 10.32 -19.64 -5.69
N HIS A 21 10.26 -19.21 -4.43
CA HIS A 21 9.12 -19.49 -3.57
C HIS A 21 7.83 -18.80 -4.08
N LEU A 22 7.89 -17.49 -4.30
CA LEU A 22 6.73 -16.68 -4.72
C LEU A 22 6.14 -17.13 -6.06
N LEU A 23 7.01 -17.40 -7.05
CA LEU A 23 6.55 -17.70 -8.40
C LEU A 23 6.32 -19.19 -8.64
N GLY A 24 7.01 -20.06 -7.90
CA GLY A 24 7.01 -21.50 -8.14
C GLY A 24 6.29 -22.34 -7.09
N THR A 25 6.05 -21.82 -5.88
CA THR A 25 5.51 -22.62 -4.76
C THR A 25 4.28 -22.00 -4.11
N THR A 26 4.19 -20.68 -4.02
CA THR A 26 3.05 -20.01 -3.40
C THR A 26 1.75 -20.32 -4.17
N PRO A 27 0.65 -20.70 -3.50
CA PRO A 27 -0.63 -20.95 -4.14
C PRO A 27 -1.09 -19.75 -4.97
N ARG A 28 -1.91 -20.01 -5.99
CA ARG A 28 -2.55 -18.97 -6.77
C ARG A 28 -4.07 -19.05 -6.64
N LEU A 29 -4.72 -17.89 -6.64
CA LEU A 29 -6.17 -17.78 -6.75
C LEU A 29 -6.63 -18.15 -8.17
N PRO A 30 -7.94 -18.42 -8.39
CA PRO A 30 -8.44 -18.83 -9.71
C PRO A 30 -8.14 -17.87 -10.87
N ASN A 31 -8.03 -16.56 -10.60
CA ASN A 31 -7.64 -15.56 -11.62
C ASN A 31 -6.12 -15.47 -11.86
N GLY A 32 -5.32 -16.29 -11.16
CA GLY A 32 -3.87 -16.36 -11.28
C GLY A 32 -3.10 -15.43 -10.34
N ALA A 33 -3.77 -14.70 -9.45
CA ALA A 33 -3.12 -13.89 -8.42
C ALA A 33 -2.31 -14.79 -7.48
N ILE A 34 -1.10 -14.37 -7.11
CA ILE A 34 -0.31 -15.05 -6.09
C ILE A 34 -1.00 -14.82 -4.74
N SER A 35 -1.22 -15.90 -4.00
CA SER A 35 -1.87 -15.85 -2.68
C SER A 35 -1.02 -15.09 -1.67
N HIS A 36 -1.68 -14.34 -0.79
CA HIS A 36 -1.05 -13.71 0.38
C HIS A 36 -0.61 -14.75 1.41
N ARG A 37 -1.34 -15.88 1.51
CA ARG A 37 -1.07 -16.98 2.43
C ARG A 37 -0.62 -18.24 1.69
N THR A 38 0.13 -19.10 2.38
CA THR A 38 0.61 -20.37 1.84
C THR A 38 -0.28 -21.57 2.19
N ALA A 39 -1.05 -21.48 3.28
CA ALA A 39 -1.91 -22.56 3.77
C ALA A 39 -3.25 -22.61 3.02
N THR A 40 -3.98 -21.49 3.03
CA THR A 40 -5.23 -21.31 2.29
C THR A 40 -5.04 -20.21 1.25
N ALA A 41 -5.57 -20.37 0.04
CA ALA A 41 -5.44 -19.36 -1.00
C ALA A 41 -6.31 -18.14 -0.65
N SER A 42 -5.68 -16.99 -0.39
CA SER A 42 -6.39 -15.77 -0.02
C SER A 42 -5.72 -14.52 -0.62
N ALA A 43 -6.55 -13.58 -1.07
CA ALA A 43 -6.14 -12.27 -1.54
C ALA A 43 -6.38 -11.27 -0.41
N TRP A 44 -5.28 -10.71 0.12
CA TRP A 44 -5.30 -9.61 1.09
C TRP A 44 -4.76 -8.37 0.40
N ALA A 45 -5.45 -7.23 0.44
CA ALA A 45 -4.98 -6.01 -0.24
C ALA A 45 -3.53 -5.62 0.14
N ASP A 46 -3.13 -5.95 1.37
CA ASP A 46 -1.78 -5.87 1.95
C ASP A 46 -0.69 -6.48 1.07
N PHE A 47 -0.99 -7.59 0.37
CA PHE A 47 -0.07 -8.26 -0.55
C PHE A 47 0.59 -7.30 -1.55
N VAL A 48 -0.18 -6.29 -1.99
CA VAL A 48 0.24 -5.36 -3.03
C VAL A 48 1.40 -4.46 -2.59
N TYR A 49 1.59 -4.26 -1.28
CA TYR A 49 2.79 -3.62 -0.76
C TYR A 49 3.99 -4.58 -0.64
N MET A 50 3.71 -5.86 -0.38
CA MET A 50 4.75 -6.84 -0.02
C MET A 50 5.48 -7.39 -1.24
N VAL A 51 4.74 -7.80 -2.28
CA VAL A 51 5.29 -8.61 -3.37
C VAL A 51 5.50 -7.83 -4.67
N PRO A 52 4.52 -7.11 -5.24
CA PRO A 52 4.71 -6.41 -6.50
C PRO A 52 5.92 -5.44 -6.52
N PRO A 53 6.15 -4.61 -5.49
CA PRO A 53 7.34 -3.74 -5.48
C PRO A 53 8.66 -4.51 -5.52
N PHE A 54 8.71 -5.68 -4.86
CA PHE A 54 9.88 -6.55 -4.87
C PHE A 54 10.12 -7.13 -6.28
N LEU A 55 9.08 -7.64 -6.93
CA LEU A 55 9.17 -8.18 -8.29
C LEU A 55 9.58 -7.11 -9.31
N ALA A 56 8.96 -5.92 -9.25
CA ALA A 56 9.28 -4.81 -10.14
C ALA A 56 10.75 -4.38 -9.99
N TYR A 57 11.23 -4.29 -8.75
CA TYR A 57 12.61 -3.94 -8.45
C TYR A 57 13.58 -5.00 -8.95
N TYR A 58 13.29 -6.27 -8.73
CA TYR A 58 14.10 -7.35 -9.26
C TYR A 58 14.14 -7.33 -10.79
N GLY A 59 13.01 -7.11 -11.45
CA GLY A 59 12.94 -6.98 -12.90
C GLY A 59 13.80 -5.84 -13.44
N VAL A 60 13.81 -4.67 -12.78
CA VAL A 60 14.73 -3.57 -13.15
C VAL A 60 16.19 -3.99 -12.94
N TYR A 61 16.51 -4.64 -11.82
CA TYR A 61 17.87 -5.09 -11.51
C TYR A 61 18.40 -6.11 -12.54
N THR A 62 17.55 -7.04 -12.99
CA THR A 62 17.93 -8.07 -13.98
C THR A 62 17.65 -7.67 -15.42
N GLN A 63 17.14 -6.46 -15.67
CA GLN A 63 16.66 -6.01 -16.99
C GLN A 63 15.62 -6.96 -17.60
N ASP A 64 14.78 -7.57 -16.75
CA ASP A 64 13.70 -8.47 -17.12
C ASP A 64 12.37 -7.70 -17.13
N VAL A 65 11.93 -7.30 -18.33
CA VAL A 65 10.68 -6.57 -18.53
C VAL A 65 9.46 -7.42 -18.15
N ASP A 66 9.51 -8.73 -18.36
CA ASP A 66 8.37 -9.61 -18.09
C ASP A 66 8.18 -9.82 -16.59
N MET A 67 9.26 -9.79 -15.80
CA MET A 67 9.17 -9.72 -14.35
C MET A 67 8.46 -8.43 -13.87
N ILE A 68 8.73 -7.29 -14.51
CA ILE A 68 8.05 -6.03 -14.17
C ILE A 68 6.57 -6.12 -14.57
N ARG A 69 6.26 -6.72 -15.72
CA ARG A 69 4.87 -6.96 -16.14
C ARG A 69 4.14 -7.91 -15.20
N GLU A 70 4.81 -8.93 -14.65
CA GLU A 70 4.21 -9.78 -13.62
C GLU A 70 3.89 -8.96 -12.36
N ALA A 71 4.76 -8.04 -11.94
CA ALA A 71 4.47 -7.14 -10.81
C ALA A 71 3.21 -6.29 -11.06
N VAL A 72 3.09 -5.69 -12.25
CA VAL A 72 1.92 -4.88 -12.64
C VAL A 72 0.67 -5.76 -12.72
N LYS A 73 0.79 -6.93 -13.33
CA LYS A 73 -0.30 -7.90 -13.45
C LYS A 73 -0.83 -8.31 -12.07
N GLN A 74 0.05 -8.56 -11.09
CA GLN A 74 -0.38 -8.88 -9.73
C GLN A 74 -1.19 -7.74 -9.10
N CYS A 75 -0.85 -6.47 -9.35
CA CYS A 75 -1.67 -5.33 -8.89
C CYS A 75 -3.07 -5.36 -9.52
N CYS A 76 -3.16 -5.61 -10.83
CA CYS A 76 -4.43 -5.66 -11.55
C CYS A 76 -5.31 -6.85 -11.12
N LEU A 77 -4.72 -8.02 -10.89
CA LEU A 77 -5.46 -9.21 -10.45
C LEU A 77 -6.00 -9.05 -9.03
N TYR A 78 -5.30 -8.34 -8.14
CA TYR A 78 -5.83 -7.99 -6.83
C TYR A 78 -6.96 -6.96 -6.94
N HIS A 79 -6.84 -5.98 -7.84
CA HIS A 79 -7.93 -5.03 -8.12
C HIS A 79 -9.20 -5.74 -8.62
N GLU A 80 -9.07 -6.73 -9.51
CA GLU A 80 -10.21 -7.51 -10.01
C GLU A 80 -10.98 -8.21 -8.88
N LEU A 81 -10.28 -8.69 -7.85
CA LEU A 81 -10.86 -9.44 -6.74
C LEU A 81 -11.41 -8.53 -5.64
N LEU A 82 -10.70 -7.45 -5.32
CA LEU A 82 -10.93 -6.64 -4.13
C LEU A 82 -11.48 -5.24 -4.43
N GLY A 83 -11.27 -4.72 -5.64
CA GLY A 83 -11.73 -3.40 -6.04
C GLY A 83 -13.25 -3.25 -5.99
N THR A 84 -13.71 -2.04 -5.69
CA THR A 84 -15.13 -1.68 -5.69
C THR A 84 -15.39 -0.48 -6.62
N GLU A 85 -16.65 -0.20 -6.89
CA GLU A 85 -17.06 0.95 -7.73
C GLU A 85 -16.65 2.31 -7.14
N THR A 86 -16.40 2.38 -5.83
CA THR A 86 -15.92 3.61 -5.17
C THR A 86 -14.43 3.89 -5.43
N GLY A 87 -13.70 2.91 -5.97
CA GLY A 87 -12.25 2.93 -6.10
C GLY A 87 -11.50 2.35 -4.90
N LEU A 88 -12.15 2.26 -3.73
CA LEU A 88 -11.62 1.58 -2.55
C LEU A 88 -11.70 0.05 -2.71
N TRP A 89 -10.83 -0.65 -2.01
CA TRP A 89 -10.70 -2.09 -2.06
C TRP A 89 -11.20 -2.72 -0.76
N LYS A 90 -11.83 -3.88 -0.90
CA LYS A 90 -12.10 -4.81 0.21
C LYS A 90 -10.78 -5.32 0.77
N HIS A 91 -10.78 -5.71 2.03
CA HIS A 91 -9.56 -6.15 2.71
C HIS A 91 -9.15 -7.57 2.31
N ILE A 92 -10.00 -8.59 2.55
CA ILE A 92 -9.66 -10.00 2.38
C ILE A 92 -10.74 -10.75 1.58
N LEU A 93 -10.28 -11.55 0.62
CA LEU A 93 -11.05 -12.60 -0.04
C LEU A 93 -10.31 -13.93 0.08
N THR A 94 -10.92 -14.91 0.73
CA THR A 94 -10.41 -16.28 0.87
C THR A 94 -11.12 -17.21 -0.10
N VAL A 95 -10.36 -18.04 -0.81
CA VAL A 95 -10.90 -19.02 -1.76
C VAL A 95 -10.41 -20.42 -1.39
N GLY A 96 -11.34 -21.32 -1.11
CA GLY A 96 -11.03 -22.75 -0.87
C GLY A 96 -11.65 -23.29 0.41
N VAL A 97 -11.32 -24.56 0.71
CA VAL A 97 -11.76 -25.25 1.93
C VAL A 97 -10.73 -24.98 3.02
N GLN A 98 -11.18 -24.32 4.10
CA GLN A 98 -10.36 -24.04 5.27
C GLN A 98 -10.01 -25.33 6.02
N ALA A 99 -8.79 -25.42 6.53
CA ALA A 99 -8.43 -26.50 7.44
C ALA A 99 -9.22 -26.36 8.76
N PRO A 100 -9.62 -27.47 9.42
CA PRO A 100 -10.30 -27.40 10.71
C PRO A 100 -9.48 -26.62 11.74
N GLY A 101 -10.03 -25.51 12.25
CA GLY A 101 -9.36 -24.64 13.23
C GLY A 101 -8.69 -23.40 12.63
N GLU A 102 -8.59 -23.29 11.32
CA GLU A 102 -8.20 -22.07 10.62
C GLU A 102 -9.47 -21.25 10.30
N ARG A 103 -9.69 -20.16 11.02
CA ARG A 103 -10.67 -19.15 10.61
C ARG A 103 -9.92 -18.06 9.85
N GLU A 104 -9.69 -18.27 8.56
CA GLU A 104 -9.38 -17.16 7.66
C GLU A 104 -10.72 -16.50 7.30
N GLU A 105 -11.16 -15.53 8.11
CA GLU A 105 -12.42 -14.84 7.86
C GLU A 105 -12.24 -13.88 6.68
N ASP A 106 -13.17 -13.94 5.72
CA ASP A 106 -13.29 -12.92 4.69
C ASP A 106 -13.58 -11.56 5.36
N ASP A 107 -12.92 -10.52 4.89
CA ASP A 107 -13.19 -9.15 5.30
C ASP A 107 -13.52 -8.31 4.07
N ALA A 108 -14.82 -8.18 3.82
CA ALA A 108 -15.35 -7.35 2.74
C ALA A 108 -15.34 -5.85 3.06
N GLY A 109 -14.87 -5.45 4.26
CA GLY A 109 -14.85 -4.06 4.68
C GLY A 109 -13.80 -3.23 3.96
N LEU A 110 -14.07 -1.92 3.85
CA LEU A 110 -13.17 -0.94 3.26
C LEU A 110 -12.18 -0.45 4.33
N TRP A 111 -11.29 -1.34 4.75
CA TRP A 111 -10.31 -1.04 5.78
C TRP A 111 -9.26 -0.04 5.29
N SER A 112 -9.12 1.09 5.99
CA SER A 112 -8.24 2.21 5.63
C SER A 112 -6.78 1.79 5.47
N THR A 113 -6.27 0.99 6.41
CA THR A 113 -4.87 0.53 6.41
C THR A 113 -4.56 -0.36 5.20
N SER A 114 -5.41 -1.32 4.87
CA SER A 114 -5.18 -2.19 3.71
C SER A 114 -5.30 -1.45 2.38
N ASN A 115 -6.18 -0.45 2.29
CA ASN A 115 -6.22 0.49 1.17
C ASN A 115 -4.93 1.32 1.07
N GLY A 116 -4.38 1.76 2.21
CA GLY A 116 -3.07 2.39 2.29
C GLY A 116 -1.96 1.47 1.76
N TRP A 117 -1.93 0.21 2.19
CA TRP A 117 -0.98 -0.78 1.69
C TRP A 117 -1.08 -0.95 0.17
N ALA A 118 -2.29 -1.13 -0.35
CA ALA A 118 -2.52 -1.28 -1.78
C ALA A 118 -2.03 -0.05 -2.56
N ALA A 119 -2.48 1.15 -2.20
CA ALA A 119 -2.11 2.38 -2.90
C ALA A 119 -0.59 2.63 -2.85
N ALA A 120 0.02 2.51 -1.67
CA ALA A 120 1.46 2.71 -1.51
C ALA A 120 2.29 1.65 -2.25
N GLY A 121 1.81 0.41 -2.29
CA GLY A 121 2.46 -0.69 -3.01
C GLY A 121 2.49 -0.44 -4.51
N ILE A 122 1.34 -0.10 -5.09
CA ILE A 122 1.21 0.23 -6.52
C ILE A 122 2.07 1.47 -6.86
N ALA A 123 2.06 2.50 -6.02
CA ALA A 123 2.90 3.67 -6.20
C ALA A 123 4.41 3.35 -6.20
N ARG A 124 4.85 2.36 -5.40
CA ARG A 124 6.24 1.88 -5.41
C ARG A 124 6.60 1.12 -6.68
N VAL A 125 5.69 0.33 -7.24
CA VAL A 125 5.87 -0.29 -8.57
C VAL A 125 6.05 0.80 -9.62
N LEU A 126 5.17 1.82 -9.62
CA LEU A 126 5.24 2.94 -10.55
C LEU A 126 6.57 3.69 -10.43
N ALA A 127 6.98 4.05 -9.21
CA ALA A 127 8.25 4.73 -8.95
C ALA A 127 9.44 3.93 -9.47
N THR A 128 9.42 2.61 -9.31
CA THR A 128 10.46 1.70 -9.80
C THR A 128 10.56 1.72 -11.32
N ILE A 129 9.41 1.69 -12.02
CA ILE A 129 9.37 1.79 -13.48
C ILE A 129 9.89 3.15 -13.95
N LEU A 130 9.39 4.25 -13.37
CA LEU A 130 9.76 5.62 -13.74
C LEU A 130 11.24 5.92 -13.51
N GLY A 131 11.84 5.33 -12.47
CA GLY A 131 13.26 5.43 -12.15
C GLY A 131 14.18 4.56 -13.01
N SER A 132 13.65 3.81 -13.98
CA SER A 132 14.42 2.89 -14.82
C SER A 132 14.53 3.35 -16.28
N ASP A 133 15.41 2.70 -17.04
CA ASP A 133 15.52 2.88 -18.49
C ASP A 133 14.37 2.19 -19.27
N LEU A 134 13.60 1.34 -18.60
CA LEU A 134 12.47 0.61 -19.18
C LEU A 134 11.17 1.45 -19.21
N ARG A 135 11.19 2.66 -18.63
CA ARG A 135 10.01 3.56 -18.54
C ARG A 135 9.35 3.86 -19.89
N VAL A 136 10.09 3.91 -21.00
CA VAL A 136 9.47 4.21 -22.30
C VAL A 136 8.68 3.01 -22.83
N GLN A 137 9.17 1.79 -22.56
CA GLN A 137 8.54 0.54 -22.98
C GLN A 137 7.28 0.23 -22.18
N LEU A 138 7.23 0.65 -20.91
CA LEU A 138 6.18 0.30 -19.94
C LEU A 138 5.11 1.40 -19.77
N ARG A 139 4.80 2.18 -20.82
CA ARG A 139 3.84 3.30 -20.73
C ARG A 139 2.41 2.85 -20.47
N GLY A 140 2.02 1.67 -20.95
CA GLY A 140 0.67 1.13 -20.71
C GLY A 140 0.51 0.75 -19.25
N GLU A 141 1.50 0.05 -18.71
CA GLU A 141 1.61 -0.38 -17.33
C GLU A 141 1.63 0.82 -16.38
N GLN A 142 2.37 1.90 -16.71
CA GLN A 142 2.34 3.14 -15.92
C GLN A 142 0.94 3.74 -15.80
N ARG A 143 0.16 3.79 -16.89
CA ARG A 143 -1.21 4.34 -16.85
C ARG A 143 -2.11 3.51 -15.94
N LEU A 144 -2.05 2.18 -16.06
CA LEU A 144 -2.82 1.28 -15.21
C LEU A 144 -2.50 1.49 -13.72
N LEU A 145 -1.20 1.57 -13.36
CA LEU A 145 -0.79 1.80 -11.97
C LEU A 145 -1.28 3.16 -11.46
N VAL A 146 -1.21 4.21 -12.28
CA VAL A 146 -1.72 5.54 -11.90
C VAL A 146 -3.23 5.52 -11.66
N GLU A 147 -3.99 4.92 -12.57
CA GLU A 147 -5.46 4.80 -12.46
C GLU A 147 -5.87 4.07 -11.17
N LEU A 148 -5.17 2.98 -10.82
CA LEU A 148 -5.45 2.24 -9.58
C LEU A 148 -5.16 3.06 -8.32
N VAL A 149 -4.01 3.74 -8.25
CA VAL A 149 -3.67 4.57 -7.08
C VAL A 149 -4.62 5.76 -6.96
N GLU A 150 -4.94 6.42 -8.07
CA GLU A 150 -5.89 7.54 -8.09
C GLU A 150 -7.27 7.09 -7.61
N GLY A 151 -7.75 5.93 -8.07
CA GLY A 151 -9.01 5.33 -7.63
C GLY A 151 -9.08 5.18 -6.11
N ILE A 152 -8.06 4.58 -5.49
CA ILE A 152 -8.02 4.36 -4.04
C ILE A 152 -7.97 5.70 -3.28
N VAL A 153 -7.05 6.60 -3.65
CA VAL A 153 -6.87 7.88 -2.94
C VAL A 153 -8.12 8.76 -3.09
N ARG A 154 -8.69 8.86 -4.29
CA ARG A 154 -9.93 9.62 -4.52
C ARG A 154 -11.12 9.00 -3.77
N GLY A 155 -11.19 7.67 -3.72
CA GLY A 155 -12.18 6.94 -2.93
C GLY A 155 -12.07 7.30 -1.44
N ALA A 156 -10.87 7.29 -0.87
CA ALA A 156 -10.61 7.69 0.50
C ALA A 156 -10.98 9.17 0.76
N MET A 157 -10.63 10.07 -0.15
CA MET A 157 -11.01 11.50 -0.06
C MET A 157 -12.53 11.70 -0.05
N ALA A 158 -13.30 10.89 -0.78
CA ALA A 158 -14.75 11.02 -0.88
C ALA A 158 -15.51 10.62 0.40
N VAL A 159 -14.88 9.79 1.24
CA VAL A 159 -15.46 9.28 2.50
C VAL A 159 -14.82 9.88 3.75
N ASP A 160 -13.87 10.80 3.59
CA ASP A 160 -13.18 11.52 4.66
C ASP A 160 -14.14 12.49 5.39
N LYS A 161 -14.88 11.96 6.37
CA LYS A 161 -15.95 12.66 7.10
C LYS A 161 -15.84 12.50 8.63
N ASP A 162 -14.66 12.16 9.14
CA ASP A 162 -14.47 12.04 10.58
C ASP A 162 -14.01 13.35 11.21
N ASP A 163 -14.62 13.68 12.35
CA ASP A 163 -14.37 14.95 13.03
C ASP A 163 -12.96 15.03 13.63
N SER A 164 -12.28 13.89 13.84
CA SER A 164 -10.87 13.88 14.27
C SER A 164 -9.91 14.38 13.19
N GLY A 165 -10.35 14.45 11.93
CA GLY A 165 -9.49 14.69 10.78
C GLY A 165 -8.66 13.46 10.37
N LEU A 166 -8.81 12.30 11.00
CA LEU A 166 -8.28 11.03 10.50
C LEU A 166 -9.30 10.33 9.59
N LEU A 167 -8.87 9.37 8.79
CA LEU A 167 -9.78 8.40 8.17
C LEU A 167 -10.22 7.38 9.22
N ARG A 168 -11.47 6.92 9.14
CA ARG A 168 -11.98 5.85 10.00
C ARG A 168 -11.32 4.52 9.68
N ASN A 169 -11.23 3.63 10.68
CA ASN A 169 -10.70 2.28 10.49
C ASN A 169 -11.35 1.58 9.31
N TYR A 170 -12.67 1.39 9.32
CA TYR A 170 -13.43 1.10 8.10
C TYR A 170 -14.08 2.40 7.63
N VAL A 171 -13.68 2.85 6.44
CA VAL A 171 -13.89 4.24 6.02
C VAL A 171 -15.35 4.60 5.73
N ASP A 172 -16.20 3.60 5.53
CA ASP A 172 -17.61 3.71 5.20
C ASP A 172 -18.56 3.45 6.38
N ASP A 173 -18.03 3.16 7.58
CA ASP A 173 -18.81 2.90 8.78
C ASP A 173 -18.49 3.95 9.89
N GLU A 174 -19.46 4.83 10.14
CA GLU A 174 -19.35 5.93 11.11
C GLU A 174 -19.18 5.47 12.57
N THR A 175 -19.37 4.19 12.85
CA THR A 175 -19.16 3.62 14.19
C THR A 175 -17.70 3.29 14.49
N TRP A 176 -16.79 3.46 13.53
CA TRP A 176 -15.35 3.27 13.72
C TRP A 176 -14.65 4.57 14.12
N PHE A 177 -13.63 4.40 14.97
CA PHE A 177 -12.71 5.49 15.32
C PHE A 177 -11.83 5.87 14.11
N GLY A 178 -11.44 7.15 14.06
CA GLY A 178 -10.38 7.62 13.18
C GLY A 178 -9.04 6.98 13.55
N GLU A 179 -8.28 6.45 12.59
CA GLU A 179 -7.05 5.69 12.83
C GLU A 179 -5.83 6.31 12.12
N VAL A 180 -4.65 6.19 12.72
CA VAL A 180 -3.44 6.86 12.23
C VAL A 180 -2.76 6.15 11.05
N ALA A 181 -2.76 4.82 11.02
CA ALA A 181 -1.92 4.03 10.11
C ALA A 181 -2.34 4.21 8.65
N GLY A 182 -3.59 3.87 8.31
CA GLY A 182 -4.15 4.05 6.98
C GLY A 182 -4.20 5.52 6.57
N THR A 183 -4.60 6.41 7.48
CA THR A 183 -4.53 7.88 7.24
C THR A 183 -3.14 8.33 6.82
N ALA A 184 -2.12 7.95 7.58
CA ALA A 184 -0.75 8.35 7.30
C ALA A 184 -0.24 7.78 5.97
N LEU A 185 -0.52 6.51 5.69
CA LEU A 185 -0.01 5.86 4.48
C LEU A 185 -0.72 6.35 3.20
N LEU A 186 -2.02 6.62 3.26
CA LEU A 186 -2.76 7.19 2.12
C LEU A 186 -2.32 8.65 1.85
N ALA A 187 -2.13 9.46 2.89
CA ALA A 187 -1.58 10.81 2.75
C ALA A 187 -0.13 10.79 2.21
N ALA A 188 0.71 9.86 2.68
CA ALA A 188 2.05 9.65 2.16
C ALA A 188 2.01 9.32 0.66
N THR A 189 1.08 8.45 0.26
CA THR A 189 0.89 8.05 -1.13
C THR A 189 0.47 9.23 -1.99
N ALA A 190 -0.44 10.08 -1.53
CA ALA A 190 -0.83 11.29 -2.26
C ALA A 190 0.37 12.23 -2.50
N PHE A 191 1.22 12.46 -1.50
CA PHE A 191 2.46 13.25 -1.70
C PHE A 191 3.43 12.58 -2.67
N ARG A 192 3.63 11.26 -2.57
CA ARG A 192 4.50 10.52 -3.50
C ARG A 192 3.98 10.62 -4.93
N MET A 193 2.69 10.47 -5.13
CA MET A 193 2.09 10.55 -6.46
C MET A 193 2.11 11.98 -7.01
N ALA A 194 2.00 13.01 -6.18
CA ALA A 194 2.22 14.40 -6.61
C ALA A 194 3.66 14.66 -7.09
N VAL A 195 4.65 13.91 -6.59
CA VAL A 195 6.03 13.96 -7.12
C VAL A 195 6.17 13.18 -8.42
N LEU A 196 5.56 12.00 -8.51
CA LEU A 196 5.71 11.10 -9.66
C LEU A 196 4.88 11.55 -10.87
N VAL A 197 3.66 12.05 -10.64
CA VAL A 197 2.66 12.34 -11.67
C VAL A 197 1.87 13.62 -11.33
N PRO A 198 2.53 14.79 -11.25
CA PRO A 198 1.92 16.05 -10.80
C PRO A 198 0.78 16.56 -11.70
N SER A 199 0.68 16.07 -12.93
CA SER A 199 -0.43 16.41 -13.84
C SER A 199 -1.77 15.78 -13.46
N ILE A 200 -1.76 14.76 -12.59
CA ILE A 200 -2.95 14.06 -12.11
C ILE A 200 -3.13 14.32 -10.61
N PHE A 201 -2.05 14.17 -9.83
CA PHE A 201 -2.06 14.42 -8.39
C PHE A 201 -1.75 15.90 -8.11
N ASP A 202 -2.76 16.73 -8.33
CA ASP A 202 -2.68 18.18 -8.22
C ASP A 202 -2.77 18.72 -6.77
N THR A 203 -3.06 20.01 -6.64
CA THR A 203 -3.19 20.68 -5.33
C THR A 203 -4.31 20.12 -4.48
N SER A 204 -5.39 19.59 -5.07
CA SER A 204 -6.50 19.03 -4.29
C SER A 204 -6.07 17.81 -3.46
N TYR A 205 -5.23 16.95 -4.04
CA TYR A 205 -4.65 15.78 -3.37
C TYR A 205 -3.63 16.17 -2.30
N THR A 206 -2.78 17.16 -2.60
CA THR A 206 -1.72 17.59 -1.66
C THR A 206 -2.27 18.42 -0.51
N ASP A 207 -3.31 19.23 -0.73
CA ASP A 207 -4.01 19.95 0.34
C ASP A 207 -4.76 18.96 1.25
N TRP A 208 -5.36 17.92 0.67
CA TRP A 208 -5.94 16.82 1.45
C TRP A 208 -4.88 16.11 2.30
N ALA A 209 -3.76 15.74 1.69
CA ALA A 209 -2.65 15.08 2.38
C ALA A 209 -2.05 15.94 3.50
N LEU A 210 -1.95 17.27 3.31
CA LEU A 210 -1.53 18.20 4.36
C LEU A 210 -2.48 18.18 5.57
N ARG A 211 -3.79 18.22 5.34
CA ARG A 211 -4.78 18.13 6.44
C ARG A 211 -4.68 16.82 7.19
N LYS A 212 -4.50 15.70 6.47
CA LYS A 212 -4.29 14.39 7.09
C LYS A 212 -2.98 14.34 7.87
N MET A 213 -1.91 14.94 7.34
CA MET A 213 -0.63 15.05 8.03
C MET A 213 -0.71 15.85 9.32
N ASP A 214 -1.44 16.97 9.33
CA ASP A 214 -1.65 17.76 10.52
C ASP A 214 -2.43 16.97 11.59
N ALA A 215 -3.49 16.24 11.20
CA ALA A 215 -4.25 15.38 12.10
C ALA A 215 -3.38 14.24 12.67
N VAL A 216 -2.60 13.54 11.82
CA VAL A 216 -1.66 12.51 12.25
C VAL A 216 -0.60 13.09 13.21
N GLY A 217 -0.09 14.29 12.94
CA GLY A 217 0.89 14.95 13.81
C GLY A 217 0.36 15.25 15.21
N GLN A 218 -0.93 15.60 15.33
CA GLN A 218 -1.60 15.81 16.63
C GLN A 218 -1.79 14.50 17.42
N CYS A 219 -1.71 13.35 16.74
CA CYS A 219 -1.82 12.02 17.33
C CYS A 219 -0.48 11.44 17.80
N VAL A 220 0.65 12.13 17.58
CA VAL A 220 1.97 11.69 18.04
C VAL A 220 2.23 12.26 19.43
N ASP A 221 2.41 11.36 20.40
CA ASP A 221 2.81 11.75 21.74
C ASP A 221 4.20 12.39 21.74
N LEU A 222 4.32 13.61 22.31
CA LEU A 222 5.56 14.40 22.22
C LEU A 222 6.69 13.87 23.10
N GLU A 223 6.39 13.12 24.16
CA GLU A 223 7.40 12.59 25.08
C GLU A 223 7.97 11.26 24.58
N THR A 224 7.10 10.41 24.05
CA THR A 224 7.41 9.04 23.65
C THR A 224 7.60 8.88 22.14
N GLY A 225 7.09 9.80 21.34
CA GLY A 225 7.04 9.69 19.88
C GLY A 225 6.04 8.64 19.38
N ILE A 226 5.18 8.09 20.24
CA ILE A 226 4.23 7.04 19.88
C ILE A 226 2.96 7.67 19.30
N ALA A 227 2.67 7.37 18.03
CA ALA A 227 1.40 7.70 17.41
C ALA A 227 0.23 6.80 17.84
N ALA A 228 -0.93 7.40 18.16
CA ALA A 228 -2.20 6.74 18.49
C ALA A 228 -3.40 7.68 18.21
N PRO A 229 -4.62 7.18 17.92
CA PRO A 229 -5.06 5.79 17.92
C PRO A 229 -4.60 5.01 16.69
N VAL A 230 -4.19 3.76 16.90
CA VAL A 230 -3.80 2.84 15.82
C VAL A 230 -4.64 1.57 15.87
N VAL A 231 -4.88 0.99 14.70
CA VAL A 231 -5.53 -0.31 14.56
C VAL A 231 -4.66 -1.43 15.12
N ASN A 232 -5.28 -2.53 15.53
CA ASN A 232 -4.60 -3.79 15.81
C ASN A 232 -4.48 -4.59 14.49
N PRO A 233 -3.30 -4.71 13.87
CA PRO A 233 -3.15 -5.38 12.57
C PRO A 233 -3.35 -6.91 12.66
N LEU A 234 -3.41 -7.47 13.87
CA LEU A 234 -3.74 -8.88 14.10
C LEU A 234 -5.21 -9.10 14.42
N LYS A 235 -5.98 -8.01 14.54
CA LYS A 235 -7.42 -8.01 14.85
C LYS A 235 -8.03 -6.69 14.40
N GLU A 236 -8.06 -6.48 13.10
CA GLU A 236 -8.54 -5.28 12.41
C GLU A 236 -9.99 -4.92 12.78
N SER A 237 -10.81 -5.92 13.11
CA SER A 237 -12.18 -5.78 13.58
C SER A 237 -12.31 -5.40 15.07
N GLN A 238 -11.21 -5.16 15.77
CA GLN A 238 -11.22 -4.69 17.15
C GLN A 238 -11.73 -3.24 17.23
N ARG A 239 -12.89 -3.06 17.88
CA ARG A 239 -13.57 -1.76 17.99
C ARG A 239 -12.83 -0.71 18.84
N ALA A 240 -11.96 -1.15 19.75
CA ALA A 240 -11.12 -0.26 20.53
C ALA A 240 -9.74 -0.13 19.86
N PRO A 241 -9.09 1.05 19.87
CA PRO A 241 -7.72 1.19 19.42
C PRO A 241 -6.77 0.22 20.14
N LEU A 242 -5.69 -0.17 19.46
CA LEU A 242 -4.63 -0.98 20.07
C LEU A 242 -4.00 -0.22 21.24
N SER A 243 -3.86 -0.90 22.38
CA SER A 243 -3.10 -0.36 23.51
C SER A 243 -1.60 -0.46 23.24
N GLY A 244 -0.87 0.65 23.37
CA GLY A 244 0.58 0.70 23.18
C GLY A 244 0.97 1.16 21.78
N SER A 245 2.04 0.59 21.23
CA SER A 245 2.60 1.00 19.94
C SER A 245 2.30 0.00 18.82
N SER A 246 1.94 0.50 17.64
CA SER A 246 1.95 -0.28 16.40
C SER A 246 3.22 0.05 15.59
N PRO A 247 4.15 -0.91 15.38
CA PRO A 247 5.32 -0.69 14.52
C PRO A 247 4.94 -0.29 13.09
N GLU A 248 3.84 -0.84 12.58
CA GLU A 248 3.27 -0.48 11.29
C GLU A 248 2.83 0.99 11.27
N GLY A 249 2.04 1.41 12.26
CA GLY A 249 1.60 2.80 12.39
C GLY A 249 2.79 3.78 12.50
N GLN A 250 3.81 3.46 13.31
CA GLN A 250 5.00 4.30 13.42
C GLN A 250 5.76 4.41 12.09
N ALA A 251 5.92 3.30 11.39
CA ALA A 251 6.59 3.30 10.09
C ALA A 251 5.86 4.20 9.09
N PHE A 252 4.52 4.19 9.09
CA PHE A 252 3.73 5.00 8.17
C PHE A 252 3.79 6.50 8.48
N VAL A 253 3.86 6.87 9.76
CA VAL A 253 4.13 8.26 10.15
C VAL A 253 5.48 8.73 9.59
N VAL A 254 6.52 7.90 9.70
CA VAL A 254 7.83 8.24 9.10
C VAL A 254 7.75 8.35 7.57
N LEU A 255 7.06 7.43 6.91
CA LEU A 255 6.86 7.47 5.45
C LEU A 255 6.10 8.72 5.01
N LEU A 256 5.11 9.15 5.78
CA LEU A 256 4.32 10.37 5.54
C LEU A 256 5.21 11.61 5.54
N TYR A 257 5.97 11.84 6.62
CA TYR A 257 6.84 13.02 6.70
C TYR A 257 7.96 12.98 5.66
N ALA A 258 8.49 11.80 5.33
CA ALA A 258 9.46 11.65 4.25
C ALA A 258 8.85 11.99 2.87
N ALA A 259 7.62 11.55 2.60
CA ALA A 259 6.91 11.86 1.36
C ALA A 259 6.59 13.36 1.25
N TRP A 260 6.14 13.98 2.34
CA TRP A 260 5.89 15.41 2.42
C TRP A 260 7.15 16.23 2.14
N ARG A 261 8.28 15.88 2.76
CA ARG A 261 9.58 16.55 2.52
C ARG A 261 9.94 16.49 1.03
N ASP A 262 9.92 15.30 0.44
CA ASP A 262 10.32 15.13 -0.97
C ASP A 262 9.38 15.91 -1.92
N TRP A 263 8.08 15.99 -1.59
CA TRP A 263 7.13 16.84 -2.32
C TRP A 263 7.43 18.33 -2.16
N ARG A 264 7.74 18.81 -0.95
CA ARG A 264 8.09 20.21 -0.68
C ARG A 264 9.35 20.63 -1.44
N GLU A 265 10.38 19.79 -1.44
CA GLU A 265 11.61 20.00 -2.20
C GLU A 265 11.32 20.10 -3.71
N LYS A 266 10.53 19.15 -4.25
CA LYS A 266 10.16 19.15 -5.68
C LYS A 266 9.34 20.38 -6.08
N ALA A 267 8.51 20.89 -5.17
CA ALA A 267 7.69 22.09 -5.38
C ALA A 267 8.46 23.41 -5.16
N GLY A 268 9.75 23.37 -4.80
CA GLY A 268 10.56 24.55 -4.49
C GLY A 268 10.09 25.30 -3.24
N ARG A 269 9.51 24.59 -2.27
CA ARG A 269 8.93 25.16 -1.05
C ARG A 269 9.82 25.00 0.20
N ILE A 270 10.96 24.32 0.10
CA ILE A 270 12.06 24.26 1.08
C ILE A 270 13.37 24.05 0.33
#